data_AF-A0A357AH11-F1
#
_entry.id   AF-A0A357AH11-F1
#
_cell.length_a   1.000
_cell.length_b   1.000
_cell.length_c   1.000
_cell.angle_alpha   90.00
_cell.angle_beta   90.00
_cell.angle_gamma   90.00
#
_symmetry.space_group_name_H-M   'P 1'
#
loop_
_entity.id
_entity.type
_entity.pdbx_description
1 polymer ?
#
loop_
_entity_poly.entity_id
_entity_poly.type
_entity_poly.pdbx_seq_one_letter_code
_entity_poly.pdbx_strand_id
1 'polypeptide(L)'
;IVCEDLSADPTYLTFYANMILNADKMEEAYKAKYGKPIEYTYNAGKTPNIPERNAGYEFLYRLSQLKLTFIGDGDEIVEAVNASDKKSPRLGFCSAGKITNREENGYTIEWIKDLLPYPNVQNCNYLYVVTGCDNPAGARLFIRYLIGEADGQGKGFEPFTKQGNWSIRDDYTNPNNPFSVEESGAVPSNMKGVYDIFLDVQDFWVYWLNQNPNM
;
A
#
# COMPACT_ATOMS: atom_id res chain seq x y z
N ILE A 1 -11.27 7.36 -8.55
CA ILE A 1 -10.39 6.44 -7.79
C ILE A 1 -11.16 6.05 -6.54
N VAL A 2 -11.12 4.76 -6.18
CA VAL A 2 -11.69 4.25 -4.93
C VAL A 2 -10.55 3.82 -4.02
N CYS A 3 -10.52 4.29 -2.78
CA CYS A 3 -9.46 3.96 -1.82
C CYS A 3 -9.95 4.19 -0.40
N GLU A 4 -9.23 3.67 0.58
CA GLU A 4 -9.41 4.10 1.97
C GLU A 4 -8.93 5.54 2.14
N ASP A 5 -9.49 6.26 3.11
CA ASP A 5 -8.95 7.57 3.49
C ASP A 5 -7.62 7.35 4.23
N LEU A 6 -6.55 7.95 3.69
CA LEU A 6 -5.21 7.89 4.26
C LEU A 6 -5.15 8.43 5.69
N SER A 7 -6.08 9.33 6.06
CA SER A 7 -6.15 9.86 7.42
C SER A 7 -6.72 8.85 8.43
N ALA A 8 -7.49 7.88 7.95
CA ALA A 8 -8.19 6.88 8.76
C ALA A 8 -7.41 5.57 8.93
N ASP A 9 -6.59 5.18 7.96
CA ASP A 9 -5.74 3.98 8.03
C ASP A 9 -4.24 4.29 7.82
N PRO A 10 -3.41 4.15 8.88
CA PRO A 10 -1.94 4.30 8.83
C PRO A 10 -1.22 3.44 7.78
N THR A 11 -1.80 2.29 7.41
CA THR A 11 -1.24 1.36 6.44
C THR A 11 -1.17 2.01 5.05
N TYR A 12 -2.24 2.70 4.64
CA TYR A 12 -2.25 3.38 3.34
C TYR A 12 -1.38 4.63 3.35
N LEU A 13 -1.32 5.38 4.47
CA LEU A 13 -0.39 6.50 4.60
C LEU A 13 1.06 6.05 4.34
N THR A 14 1.43 4.85 4.80
CA THR A 14 2.77 4.26 4.59
C THR A 14 3.10 4.08 3.10
N PHE A 15 2.13 3.72 2.25
CA PHE A 15 2.35 3.65 0.80
C PHE A 15 2.74 5.01 0.22
N TYR A 16 2.00 6.07 0.54
CA TYR A 16 2.27 7.41 0.04
C TYR A 16 3.54 8.03 0.65
N ALA A 17 3.82 7.76 1.93
CA ALA A 17 5.07 8.15 2.57
C ALA A 17 6.28 7.52 1.85
N ASN A 18 6.19 6.25 1.40
CA ASN A 18 7.24 5.66 0.58
C ASN A 18 7.40 6.36 -0.78
N MET A 19 6.33 6.87 -1.40
CA MET A 19 6.45 7.68 -2.63
C MET A 19 7.17 9.00 -2.38
N ILE A 20 6.99 9.61 -1.20
CA ILE A 20 7.70 10.81 -0.75
C ILE A 20 9.18 10.53 -0.51
N LEU A 21 9.50 9.37 0.06
CA LEU A 21 10.88 8.93 0.31
C LEU A 21 11.61 8.51 -0.99
N ASN A 22 10.87 8.12 -2.03
CA ASN A 22 11.39 7.80 -3.37
C ASN A 22 11.10 8.94 -4.37
N ALA A 23 11.16 10.20 -3.93
CA ALA A 23 10.81 11.36 -4.76
C ALA A 23 11.68 11.49 -6.02
N ASP A 24 12.95 11.09 -5.96
CA ASP A 24 13.85 11.02 -7.10
C ASP A 24 13.31 10.10 -8.21
N LYS A 25 12.90 8.87 -7.85
CA LYS A 25 12.30 7.92 -8.79
C LYS A 25 10.98 8.43 -9.36
N MET A 26 10.20 9.14 -8.54
CA MET A 26 8.96 9.79 -8.97
C MET A 26 9.22 10.89 -10.01
N GLU A 27 10.25 11.73 -9.81
CA GLU A 27 10.68 12.74 -10.79
C GLU A 27 11.13 12.10 -12.11
N GLU A 28 11.95 11.04 -12.02
CA GLU A 28 12.43 10.29 -13.18
C GLU A 28 11.27 9.66 -13.97
N ALA A 29 10.35 8.99 -13.28
CA ALA A 29 9.17 8.39 -13.89
C ALA A 29 8.27 9.44 -14.56
N TYR A 30 8.08 10.60 -13.93
CA TYR A 30 7.33 11.71 -14.51
C TYR A 30 8.00 12.21 -15.80
N LYS A 31 9.31 12.46 -15.76
CA LYS A 31 10.07 12.93 -16.91
C LYS A 31 10.08 11.91 -18.06
N ALA A 32 10.22 10.62 -17.75
CA ALA A 32 10.15 9.55 -18.75
C ALA A 32 8.76 9.49 -19.41
N LYS A 33 7.68 9.68 -18.63
CA LYS A 33 6.30 9.63 -19.14
C LYS A 33 5.92 10.85 -19.98
N TYR A 34 6.31 12.06 -19.57
CA TYR A 34 5.83 13.33 -20.14
C TYR A 34 6.88 14.11 -20.93
N GLY A 35 8.15 13.66 -20.92
CA GLY A 35 9.25 14.32 -21.64
C GLY A 35 9.73 15.64 -21.03
N LYS A 36 9.20 16.05 -19.87
CA LYS A 36 9.58 17.30 -19.19
C LYS A 36 9.70 17.12 -17.67
N PRO A 37 10.50 17.96 -16.97
CA PRO A 37 10.55 17.95 -15.51
C PRO A 37 9.16 18.17 -14.89
N ILE A 38 8.95 17.61 -13.69
CA ILE A 38 7.73 17.87 -12.91
C ILE A 38 7.68 19.34 -12.47
N GLU A 39 6.49 19.92 -12.53
CA GLU A 39 6.20 21.25 -11.98
C GLU A 39 5.64 21.08 -10.56
N TYR A 40 6.18 21.86 -9.62
CA TYR A 40 5.78 21.86 -8.21
C TYR A 40 4.70 22.92 -7.97
N THR A 41 3.53 22.51 -7.49
CA THR A 41 2.34 23.34 -7.40
C THR A 41 1.73 23.41 -6.00
N TYR A 42 2.08 22.50 -5.08
CA TYR A 42 1.70 22.65 -3.68
C TYR A 42 2.44 23.80 -3.00
N ASN A 43 1.83 24.36 -1.95
CA ASN A 43 2.46 25.35 -1.10
C ASN A 43 3.02 24.68 0.17
N ALA A 44 4.33 24.46 0.21
CA ALA A 44 5.01 23.83 1.34
C ALA A 44 4.83 24.58 2.66
N GLY A 45 4.64 25.90 2.64
CA GLY A 45 4.46 26.73 3.83
C GLY A 45 3.09 26.61 4.50
N LYS A 46 2.17 25.78 3.97
CA LYS A 46 0.85 25.55 4.57
C LYS A 46 0.83 24.49 5.67
N THR A 47 1.86 23.66 5.73
CA THR A 47 2.02 22.58 6.70
C THR A 47 3.48 22.49 7.13
N PRO A 48 3.79 22.11 8.38
CA PRO A 48 5.16 22.11 8.89
C PRO A 48 6.04 21.08 8.17
N ASN A 49 7.35 21.34 8.14
CA ASN A 49 8.40 20.39 7.73
C ASN A 49 8.32 19.84 6.29
N ILE A 50 7.54 20.47 5.40
CA ILE A 50 7.42 20.02 4.01
C ILE A 50 8.51 20.67 3.16
N PRO A 51 9.32 19.91 2.40
CA PRO A 51 10.26 20.47 1.43
C PRO A 51 9.51 21.13 0.27
N GLU A 52 10.09 22.17 -0.37
CA GLU A 52 9.44 22.86 -1.49
C GLU A 52 9.42 22.07 -2.81
N ARG A 53 10.33 21.09 -2.96
CA ARG A 53 10.58 20.38 -4.23
C ARG A 53 10.72 18.87 -3.98
N ASN A 54 9.59 18.21 -3.81
CA ASN A 54 9.51 16.77 -3.62
C ASN A 54 8.34 16.20 -4.43
N ALA A 55 8.63 15.30 -5.38
CA ALA A 55 7.64 14.77 -6.32
C ALA A 55 6.59 13.86 -5.67
N GLY A 56 6.89 13.23 -4.54
CA GLY A 56 5.90 12.47 -3.78
C GLY A 56 4.87 13.38 -3.11
N TYR A 57 5.30 14.53 -2.55
CA TYR A 57 4.37 15.53 -2.03
C TYR A 57 3.55 16.18 -3.15
N GLU A 58 4.14 16.43 -4.32
CA GLU A 58 3.40 16.91 -5.49
C GLU A 58 2.35 15.91 -5.96
N PHE A 59 2.69 14.62 -5.98
CA PHE A 59 1.74 13.56 -6.28
C PHE A 59 0.60 13.53 -5.26
N LEU A 60 0.92 13.55 -3.97
CA LEU A 60 -0.06 13.51 -2.88
C LEU A 60 -0.99 14.74 -2.92
N TYR A 61 -0.44 15.92 -3.19
CA TYR A 61 -1.23 17.13 -3.42
C TYR A 61 -2.19 16.94 -4.59
N ARG A 62 -1.71 16.57 -5.78
CA ARG A 62 -2.59 16.37 -6.95
C ARG A 62 -3.67 15.33 -6.68
N LEU A 63 -3.32 14.23 -6.00
CA LEU A 63 -4.27 13.20 -5.59
C LEU A 63 -5.36 13.77 -4.68
N SER A 64 -4.97 14.57 -3.68
CA SER A 64 -5.91 15.20 -2.75
C SER A 64 -6.87 16.18 -3.43
N GLN A 65 -6.57 16.64 -4.66
CA GLN A 65 -7.43 17.53 -5.44
C GLN A 65 -8.35 16.77 -6.43
N LEU A 66 -8.21 15.45 -6.56
CA LEU A 66 -9.08 14.64 -7.42
C LEU A 66 -10.43 14.37 -6.75
N LYS A 67 -11.43 13.97 -7.55
CA LYS A 67 -12.65 13.37 -7.02
C LYS A 67 -12.36 11.93 -6.59
N LEU A 68 -12.24 11.73 -5.27
CA LEU A 68 -12.01 10.43 -4.65
C LEU A 68 -13.32 9.88 -4.08
N THR A 69 -13.41 8.57 -3.99
CA THR A 69 -14.48 7.88 -3.27
C THR A 69 -13.83 7.05 -2.19
N PHE A 70 -14.07 7.45 -0.94
CA PHE A 70 -13.54 6.72 0.20
C PHE A 70 -14.42 5.50 0.52
N ILE A 71 -13.80 4.34 0.57
CA ILE A 71 -14.40 3.05 0.92
C ILE A 71 -13.51 2.44 1.99
N GLY A 72 -14.08 2.04 3.13
CA GLY A 72 -13.32 1.64 4.33
C GLY A 72 -12.88 0.18 4.38
N ASP A 73 -13.17 -0.59 3.33
CA ASP A 73 -12.84 -2.01 3.26
C ASP A 73 -12.33 -2.42 1.88
N GLY A 74 -11.29 -3.25 1.86
CA GLY A 74 -10.66 -3.70 0.63
C GLY A 74 -11.52 -4.64 -0.23
N ASP A 75 -12.46 -5.41 0.34
CA ASP A 75 -13.41 -6.22 -0.44
C ASP A 75 -14.42 -5.29 -1.14
N GLU A 76 -14.95 -4.30 -0.43
CA GLU A 76 -15.83 -3.26 -1.04
C GLU A 76 -15.09 -2.44 -2.13
N ILE A 77 -13.79 -2.19 -1.96
CA ILE A 77 -12.97 -1.55 -3.00
C ILE A 77 -12.91 -2.40 -4.26
N VAL A 78 -12.62 -3.70 -4.16
CA VAL A 78 -12.56 -4.55 -5.36
C VAL A 78 -13.94 -4.84 -5.94
N GLU A 79 -15.01 -4.83 -5.14
CA GLU A 79 -16.39 -4.83 -5.62
C GLU A 79 -16.67 -3.58 -6.46
N ALA A 80 -16.27 -2.40 -5.99
CA ALA A 80 -16.41 -1.17 -6.75
C ALA A 80 -15.61 -1.24 -8.06
N VAL A 81 -14.37 -1.76 -8.04
CA VAL A 81 -13.57 -1.97 -9.26
C VAL A 81 -14.24 -2.96 -10.20
N ASN A 82 -14.82 -4.05 -9.70
CA ASN A 82 -15.58 -5.00 -10.51
C ASN A 82 -16.79 -4.34 -11.20
N ALA A 83 -17.45 -3.38 -10.54
CA ALA A 83 -18.55 -2.61 -11.13
C ALA A 83 -18.08 -1.56 -12.16
N SER A 84 -16.78 -1.45 -12.45
CA SER A 84 -16.20 -0.52 -13.43
C SER A 84 -16.74 -0.75 -14.84
N ASP A 85 -17.01 0.34 -15.57
CA ASP A 85 -17.43 0.27 -16.97
C ASP A 85 -16.70 1.33 -17.83
N LYS A 86 -16.97 1.35 -19.15
CA LYS A 86 -16.31 2.29 -20.08
C LYS A 86 -16.63 3.77 -19.82
N LYS A 87 -17.76 4.07 -19.18
CA LYS A 87 -18.20 5.44 -18.86
C LYS A 87 -17.71 5.90 -17.49
N SER A 88 -17.49 4.96 -16.57
CA SER A 88 -16.97 5.21 -15.23
C SER A 88 -15.87 4.20 -14.89
N PRO A 89 -14.66 4.35 -15.48
CA PRO A 89 -13.55 3.48 -15.15
C PRO A 89 -13.12 3.69 -13.70
N ARG A 90 -12.92 2.60 -12.96
CA ARG A 90 -12.49 2.65 -11.56
C ARG A 90 -11.10 2.03 -11.40
N LEU A 91 -10.30 2.72 -10.61
CA LEU A 91 -9.00 2.28 -10.10
C LEU A 91 -9.11 2.21 -8.58
N GLY A 92 -8.74 1.06 -8.02
CA GLY A 92 -8.78 0.78 -6.59
C GLY A 92 -7.41 0.63 -5.97
N PHE A 93 -7.25 1.10 -4.73
CA PHE A 93 -6.07 0.89 -3.90
C PHE A 93 -6.46 0.00 -2.73
N CYS A 94 -5.95 -1.23 -2.67
CA CYS A 94 -6.22 -2.19 -1.60
C CYS A 94 -5.08 -3.20 -1.49
N SER A 95 -5.10 -4.04 -0.45
CA SER A 95 -4.13 -5.12 -0.27
C SER A 95 -4.17 -6.12 -1.42
N ALA A 96 -3.00 -6.60 -1.86
CA ALA A 96 -2.87 -7.52 -2.99
C ALA A 96 -3.72 -8.81 -2.85
N GLY A 97 -3.89 -9.30 -1.62
CA GLY A 97 -4.70 -10.48 -1.30
C GLY A 97 -6.18 -10.37 -1.70
N LYS A 98 -6.71 -9.15 -1.91
CA LYS A 98 -8.10 -8.94 -2.36
C LYS A 98 -8.38 -9.49 -3.75
N ILE A 99 -7.35 -9.91 -4.49
CA ILE A 99 -7.48 -10.58 -5.78
C ILE A 99 -8.25 -11.90 -5.72
N THR A 100 -8.31 -12.55 -4.55
CA THR A 100 -9.03 -13.82 -4.35
C THR A 100 -10.53 -13.70 -4.66
N ASN A 101 -11.08 -12.49 -4.59
CA ASN A 101 -12.46 -12.17 -4.98
C ASN A 101 -12.82 -12.55 -6.43
N ARG A 102 -11.84 -12.79 -7.30
CA ARG A 102 -12.08 -13.38 -8.62
C ARG A 102 -12.71 -14.76 -8.53
N GLU A 103 -12.14 -15.61 -7.68
CA GLU A 103 -12.58 -16.99 -7.50
C GLU A 103 -13.72 -17.06 -6.47
N GLU A 104 -13.60 -16.28 -5.38
CA GLU A 104 -14.58 -16.27 -4.29
C GLU A 104 -15.92 -15.66 -4.73
N ASN A 105 -15.90 -14.60 -5.54
CA ASN A 105 -17.09 -13.81 -5.89
C ASN A 105 -17.30 -13.62 -7.41
N GLY A 106 -16.45 -14.19 -8.27
CA GLY A 106 -16.58 -14.06 -9.73
C GLY A 106 -16.22 -12.67 -10.26
N TYR A 107 -15.45 -11.88 -9.51
CA TYR A 107 -15.14 -10.49 -9.89
C TYR A 107 -14.15 -10.39 -11.06
N THR A 108 -14.40 -9.44 -11.95
CA THR A 108 -13.52 -9.08 -13.07
C THR A 108 -12.56 -7.97 -12.64
N ILE A 109 -11.49 -8.35 -11.93
CA ILE A 109 -10.49 -7.44 -11.37
C ILE A 109 -9.07 -7.90 -11.72
N GLU A 110 -8.08 -7.01 -11.76
CA GLU A 110 -6.67 -7.36 -12.03
C GLU A 110 -5.67 -6.45 -11.32
N TRP A 111 -4.50 -7.02 -11.00
CA TRP A 111 -3.38 -6.26 -10.46
C TRP A 111 -2.75 -5.40 -11.55
N ILE A 112 -2.37 -4.18 -11.18
CA ILE A 112 -1.54 -3.34 -12.03
C ILE A 112 -0.08 -3.72 -11.77
N LYS A 113 0.62 -4.20 -12.81
CA LYS A 113 2.01 -4.67 -12.71
C LYS A 113 3.03 -3.71 -13.31
N ASP A 114 2.60 -2.89 -14.27
CA ASP A 114 3.50 -2.09 -15.11
C ASP A 114 3.43 -0.58 -14.80
N LEU A 115 3.14 -0.23 -13.55
CA LEU A 115 3.10 1.17 -13.11
C LEU A 115 4.49 1.63 -12.64
N LEU A 116 4.97 2.74 -13.20
CA LEU A 116 6.22 3.38 -12.81
C LEU A 116 5.97 4.46 -11.72
N PRO A 117 6.92 4.70 -10.79
CA PRO A 117 8.19 3.98 -10.63
C PRO A 117 8.05 2.57 -10.02
N TYR A 118 6.92 2.30 -9.35
CA TYR A 118 6.55 0.97 -8.86
C TYR A 118 5.02 0.91 -8.63
N PRO A 119 4.39 -0.26 -8.77
CA PRO A 119 2.95 -0.42 -8.61
C PRO A 119 2.48 -0.52 -7.15
N ASN A 120 3.33 -0.96 -6.23
CA ASN A 120 2.95 -1.23 -4.84
C ASN A 120 4.18 -1.24 -3.90
N VAL A 121 3.93 -1.25 -2.59
CA VAL A 121 4.94 -1.39 -1.54
C VAL A 121 4.69 -2.67 -0.75
N GLN A 122 5.75 -3.29 -0.25
CA GLN A 122 5.64 -4.45 0.61
C GLN A 122 5.05 -4.05 1.97
N ASN A 123 3.91 -4.65 2.33
CA ASN A 123 3.29 -4.50 3.64
C ASN A 123 3.48 -5.80 4.45
N CYS A 124 4.50 -5.82 5.30
CA CYS A 124 4.83 -7.00 6.09
C CYS A 124 3.90 -7.10 7.32
N ASN A 125 3.29 -8.27 7.51
CA ASN A 125 2.60 -8.60 8.75
C ASN A 125 3.61 -9.03 9.80
N TYR A 126 3.52 -8.45 11.00
CA TYR A 126 4.42 -8.76 12.10
C TYR A 126 3.67 -9.38 13.29
N LEU A 127 4.30 -10.37 13.92
CA LEU A 127 3.82 -10.99 15.16
C LEU A 127 4.80 -10.66 16.29
N TYR A 128 4.30 -10.12 17.39
CA TYR A 128 5.11 -9.73 18.54
C TYR A 128 4.61 -10.40 19.82
N VAL A 129 5.54 -10.74 20.71
CA VAL A 129 5.20 -11.10 22.09
C VAL A 129 5.13 -9.83 22.92
N VAL A 130 3.96 -9.54 23.49
CA VAL A 130 3.77 -8.40 24.38
C VAL A 130 4.56 -8.62 25.68
N THR A 131 5.31 -7.60 26.11
CA THR A 131 6.10 -7.67 27.34
C THR A 131 5.17 -7.85 28.54
N GLY A 132 5.48 -8.81 29.41
CA GLY A 132 4.69 -9.08 30.63
C GLY A 132 3.43 -9.91 30.42
N CYS A 133 3.22 -10.53 29.24
CA CYS A 133 2.08 -11.42 29.04
C CYS A 133 2.12 -12.64 29.97
N ASP A 134 0.95 -13.19 30.31
CA ASP A 134 0.81 -14.30 31.28
C ASP A 134 1.51 -15.59 30.84
N ASN A 135 1.70 -15.78 29.53
CA ASN A 135 2.32 -16.99 28.98
C ASN A 135 3.29 -16.67 27.82
N PRO A 136 4.51 -16.19 28.12
CA PRO A 136 5.47 -15.81 27.10
C PRO A 136 6.03 -17.02 26.33
N ALA A 137 6.09 -18.20 26.96
CA ALA A 137 6.51 -19.44 26.29
C ALA A 137 5.45 -19.92 25.29
N GLY A 138 4.18 -19.93 25.71
CA GLY A 138 3.05 -20.24 24.85
C GLY A 138 2.92 -19.28 23.67
N ALA A 139 3.11 -17.98 23.90
CA ALA A 139 3.10 -16.99 22.81
C ALA A 139 4.19 -17.27 21.75
N ARG A 140 5.42 -17.63 22.17
CA ARG A 140 6.49 -18.03 21.23
C ARG A 140 6.17 -19.30 20.46
N LEU A 141 5.59 -20.31 21.13
CA LEU A 141 5.14 -21.55 20.48
C LEU A 141 4.01 -21.28 19.48
N PHE A 142 3.08 -20.39 19.82
CA PHE A 142 2.00 -20.02 18.92
C PHE A 142 2.52 -19.28 17.69
N ILE A 143 3.45 -18.32 17.85
CA ILE A 143 4.11 -17.67 16.71
C ILE A 143 4.83 -18.72 15.85
N ARG A 144 5.57 -19.66 16.46
CA ARG A 144 6.23 -20.75 15.73
C ARG A 144 5.24 -21.58 14.91
N TYR A 145 4.09 -21.93 15.48
CA TYR A 145 3.03 -22.64 14.77
C TYR A 145 2.48 -21.85 13.59
N LEU A 146 2.21 -20.55 13.78
CA LEU A 146 1.68 -19.68 12.73
C LEU A 146 2.66 -19.46 11.56
N ILE A 147 3.97 -19.57 11.80
CA ILE A 147 5.00 -19.44 10.73
C ILE A 147 5.40 -20.80 10.12
N GLY A 148 4.62 -21.85 10.37
CA GLY A 148 4.80 -23.15 9.72
C GLY A 148 5.86 -24.04 10.36
N GLU A 149 6.08 -23.90 11.67
CA GLU A 149 7.05 -24.73 12.42
C GLU A 149 8.49 -24.58 11.90
N ALA A 150 9.25 -25.67 11.83
CA ALA A 150 10.66 -25.64 11.46
C ALA A 150 10.88 -25.38 9.96
N ASP A 151 9.97 -25.86 9.10
CA ASP A 151 10.17 -26.02 7.65
C ASP A 151 9.05 -25.40 6.79
N GLY A 152 8.17 -24.60 7.40
CA GLY A 152 7.07 -23.93 6.71
C GLY A 152 5.88 -24.86 6.39
N GLN A 153 5.93 -26.14 6.76
CA GLN A 153 4.89 -27.13 6.43
C GLN A 153 3.81 -27.25 7.51
N GLY A 154 3.97 -26.55 8.64
CA GLY A 154 2.98 -26.55 9.72
C GLY A 154 1.64 -25.96 9.29
N LYS A 155 0.53 -26.63 9.66
CA LYS A 155 -0.85 -26.21 9.35
C LYS A 155 -1.20 -24.79 9.81
N GLY A 156 -0.51 -24.27 10.83
CA GLY A 156 -0.71 -22.90 11.30
C GLY A 156 -0.38 -21.83 10.25
N PHE A 157 0.40 -22.18 9.22
CA PHE A 157 0.79 -21.26 8.16
C PHE A 157 -0.22 -21.14 7.02
N GLU A 158 -1.06 -22.16 6.81
CA GLU A 158 -2.03 -22.23 5.68
C GLU A 158 -2.90 -20.96 5.53
N PRO A 159 -3.42 -20.32 6.59
CA PRO A 159 -4.23 -19.10 6.43
C PRO A 159 -3.48 -17.91 5.81
N PHE A 160 -2.14 -17.90 5.88
CA PHE A 160 -1.29 -16.82 5.40
C PHE A 160 -0.78 -17.05 3.97
N THR A 161 -1.11 -18.18 3.33
CA THR A 161 -0.63 -18.54 1.99
C THR A 161 -1.67 -18.31 0.90
N LYS A 162 -2.66 -17.44 1.12
CA LYS A 162 -3.59 -17.00 0.06
C LYS A 162 -2.85 -16.31 -1.09
N GLN A 163 -3.42 -16.34 -2.30
CA GLN A 163 -2.89 -15.56 -3.42
C GLN A 163 -2.82 -14.08 -3.04
N GLY A 164 -1.70 -13.42 -3.35
CA GLY A 164 -1.43 -12.04 -2.95
C GLY A 164 -0.73 -11.90 -1.59
N ASN A 165 -0.36 -13.02 -0.95
CA ASN A 165 0.52 -13.03 0.21
C ASN A 165 1.85 -13.72 -0.13
N TRP A 166 2.97 -13.04 0.09
CA TRP A 166 4.30 -13.61 -0.10
C TRP A 166 4.93 -13.94 1.25
N SER A 167 5.53 -15.12 1.34
CA SER A 167 6.22 -15.59 2.54
C SER A 167 7.51 -14.82 2.76
N ILE A 168 7.84 -14.54 4.02
CA ILE A 168 9.16 -14.02 4.43
C ILE A 168 10.18 -15.14 4.66
N ARG A 169 9.75 -16.39 4.66
CA ARG A 169 10.64 -17.55 4.78
C ARG A 169 11.38 -17.75 3.46
N ASP A 170 12.68 -17.99 3.54
CA ASP A 170 13.55 -18.29 2.40
C ASP A 170 13.41 -19.72 1.90
N ASP A 171 12.90 -20.63 2.74
CA ASP A 171 12.66 -22.04 2.44
C ASP A 171 11.24 -22.35 1.96
N TYR A 172 10.38 -21.34 1.78
CA TYR A 172 9.00 -21.52 1.35
C TYR A 172 8.58 -20.50 0.27
N THR A 173 8.15 -21.01 -0.87
CA THR A 173 7.48 -20.24 -1.92
C THR A 173 6.00 -20.55 -1.91
N ASN A 174 5.15 -19.51 -1.83
CA ASN A 174 3.70 -19.69 -1.88
C ASN A 174 3.26 -20.10 -3.30
N PRO A 175 2.76 -21.34 -3.49
CA PRO A 175 2.37 -21.83 -4.82
C PRO A 175 1.10 -21.16 -5.37
N ASN A 176 0.33 -20.47 -4.53
CA ASN A 176 -0.88 -19.75 -4.95
C ASN A 176 -0.56 -18.42 -5.63
N ASN A 177 0.69 -17.93 -5.54
CA ASN A 177 1.09 -16.71 -6.24
C ASN A 177 1.57 -17.02 -7.65
N PRO A 178 1.11 -16.26 -8.66
CA PRO A 178 1.54 -16.48 -10.05
C PRO A 178 2.94 -15.92 -10.36
N PHE A 179 3.58 -15.23 -9.40
CA PHE A 179 4.89 -14.60 -9.54
C PHE A 179 5.53 -14.31 -8.17
N SER A 180 6.84 -14.06 -8.16
CA SER A 180 7.62 -13.68 -6.96
C SER A 180 7.32 -12.25 -6.49
N VAL A 181 7.75 -11.89 -5.27
CA VAL A 181 7.57 -10.51 -4.78
C VAL A 181 8.38 -9.51 -5.62
N GLU A 182 9.53 -9.90 -6.13
CA GLU A 182 10.35 -9.09 -7.04
C GLU A 182 9.66 -8.89 -8.39
N GLU A 183 9.11 -9.96 -8.96
CA GLU A 183 8.37 -9.92 -10.23
C GLU A 183 7.07 -9.09 -10.13
N SER A 184 6.52 -8.94 -8.93
CA SER A 184 5.34 -8.10 -8.69
C SER A 184 5.61 -6.59 -8.84
N GLY A 185 6.89 -6.18 -8.87
CA GLY A 185 7.31 -4.78 -8.85
C GLY A 185 7.22 -4.12 -7.46
N ALA A 186 6.89 -4.87 -6.40
CA ALA A 186 6.82 -4.37 -5.04
C ALA A 186 8.17 -3.86 -4.54
N VAL A 187 8.20 -2.62 -4.05
CA VAL A 187 9.40 -2.12 -3.35
C VAL A 187 9.30 -2.34 -1.84
N PRO A 188 10.41 -2.63 -1.15
CA PRO A 188 10.43 -2.69 0.31
C PRO A 188 9.98 -1.38 0.94
N SER A 189 9.20 -1.43 2.02
CA SER A 189 8.83 -0.25 2.77
C SER A 189 10.01 0.27 3.61
N ASN A 190 10.34 1.55 3.47
CA ASN A 190 11.32 2.23 4.34
C ASN A 190 10.67 2.61 5.68
N MET A 191 10.45 1.64 6.56
CA MET A 191 9.73 1.84 7.82
C MET A 191 10.33 2.94 8.71
N LYS A 192 11.67 3.06 8.75
CA LYS A 192 12.33 4.13 9.51
C LYS A 192 12.02 5.50 8.90
N GLY A 193 12.21 5.65 7.59
CA GLY A 193 11.92 6.92 6.91
C GLY A 193 10.44 7.30 7.02
N VAL A 194 9.54 6.32 6.92
CA VAL A 194 8.10 6.54 7.10
C VAL A 194 7.81 7.03 8.51
N TYR A 195 8.37 6.38 9.55
CA TYR A 195 8.23 6.83 10.94
C TYR A 195 8.68 8.29 11.12
N ASP A 196 9.78 8.68 10.47
CA ASP A 196 10.35 10.03 10.59
C ASP A 196 9.45 11.12 9.96
N ILE A 197 8.60 10.79 8.98
CA ILE A 197 7.74 11.77 8.26
C ILE A 197 6.24 11.54 8.47
N PHE A 198 5.84 10.51 9.22
CA PHE A 198 4.45 10.01 9.25
C PHE A 198 3.44 11.13 9.55
N LEU A 199 3.68 11.90 10.62
CA LEU A 199 2.78 12.97 11.05
C LEU A 199 2.77 14.14 10.06
N ASP A 200 3.93 14.51 9.49
CA ASP A 200 4.01 15.58 8.50
C ASP A 200 3.23 15.21 7.22
N VAL A 201 3.28 13.95 6.80
CA VAL A 201 2.50 13.44 5.66
C VAL A 201 1.00 13.42 5.97
N GLN A 202 0.61 13.01 7.17
CA GLN A 202 -0.78 13.01 7.60
C GLN A 202 -1.35 14.44 7.64
N ASP A 203 -0.63 15.38 8.25
CA ASP A 203 -1.04 16.79 8.32
C ASP A 203 -1.15 17.42 6.92
N PHE A 204 -0.20 17.11 6.03
CA PHE A 204 -0.24 17.54 4.63
C PHE A 204 -1.50 17.03 3.91
N TRP A 205 -1.78 15.73 4.03
CA TRP A 205 -2.95 15.11 3.42
C TRP A 205 -4.24 15.75 3.92
N VAL A 206 -4.43 15.80 5.24
CA VAL A 206 -5.65 16.34 5.86
C VAL A 206 -5.85 17.80 5.48
N TYR A 207 -4.80 18.62 5.49
CA TYR A 207 -4.90 20.03 5.11
C TYR A 207 -5.39 20.17 3.67
N TRP A 208 -4.71 19.56 2.70
CA TRP A 208 -5.03 19.76 1.28
C TRP A 208 -6.31 19.07 0.85
N LEU A 209 -6.62 17.92 1.44
CA LEU A 209 -7.88 17.22 1.23
C LEU A 209 -9.05 18.12 1.67
N ASN A 210 -8.97 18.78 2.84
CA ASN A 210 -9.99 19.73 3.29
C ASN A 210 -10.14 20.99 2.41
N GLN A 211 -9.18 21.26 1.53
CA GLN A 211 -9.26 22.36 0.55
C GLN A 211 -9.74 21.87 -0.83
N ASN A 212 -10.01 20.57 -1.00
CA ASN A 212 -10.38 20.02 -2.30
C ASN A 212 -11.72 20.57 -2.79
N PRO A 213 -11.78 21.24 -3.95
CA PRO A 213 -13.02 21.80 -4.48
C PRO A 213 -13.98 20.74 -5.05
N ASN A 214 -13.56 19.47 -5.12
CA ASN A 214 -14.29 18.37 -5.73
C ASN A 214 -14.89 17.36 -4.71
N MET A 215 -14.71 17.61 -3.42
CA MET A 215 -15.34 16.85 -2.34
C MET A 215 -16.58 17.52 -1.78
#